data_AF-A0A117SYN9-F1
#
_entry.id   AF-A0A117SYN9-F1
#
_cell.length_a   1.000
_cell.length_b   1.000
_cell.length_c   1.000
_cell.angle_alpha   90.00
_cell.angle_beta   90.00
_cell.angle_gamma   90.00
#
_symmetry.space_group_name_H-M   'P 1'
#
loop_
_entity.id
_entity.type
_entity.pdbx_description
1 polymer ?
#
loop_
_entity_poly.entity_id
_entity_poly.type
_entity_poly.pdbx_seq_one_letter_code
_entity_poly.pdbx_strand_id
1 'polypeptide(L)'
;MAEAVLETERVPSEQIQMNITGMTCAACAARIEKQLNKAPGVVRVNVNLASEKAVVEYAAGTLTPDAIIRVIEKTGYGAEPVTEALGEEREDQRIAYRNLRDAFWVGVVLTLPLLIQMVSGFIPHASFMLPVWLQIALATPVQFVVGWRFYKGAYHALRGGAPNMDVLVSLGTSAAYLFSLAVVIWRIPSGLYFDSAALITTLILMGKLLEHKAKAQTSRAVRALVKLQAKTARVIRDGQEMDIPTEQVVTGDELLVRPGESLPVDGIILSGRTSIDESMLTGESMPVAKEAGSAVFGATLNKEGAFHMRATKVGRDTALAQIIRMVDEAQGSKAPIQQLADKVSGIFVPIVLVVSLVTFIGWYFAAGFTHALINAVAVLVIACPCSLGLATPTAIMVGTGKGAENGILIKGGEALEQAHRLTAVILDKTGTITSGRPEVTDVAALSDRVWERDLLALAASVERESEHPLGAAIVSHAQAQGLILPKAKDTTAIPGYGVRAMVEGMLVLIGNRAFMEREGVVLEDKADRQADRL
;
A
#
# COMPACT_ATOMS: atom_id res chain seq x y z
N MET A 1 -10.85 46.46 18.14
CA MET A 1 -10.97 46.22 16.69
C MET A 1 -10.84 44.73 16.49
N ALA A 2 -11.89 44.10 15.98
CA ALA A 2 -11.99 42.65 15.81
C ALA A 2 -11.11 42.20 14.64
N GLU A 3 -10.13 41.34 14.90
CA GLU A 3 -9.46 40.56 13.87
C GLU A 3 -10.29 39.31 13.62
N ALA A 4 -11.06 39.34 12.53
CA ALA A 4 -11.76 38.19 12.00
C ALA A 4 -10.73 37.15 11.55
N VAL A 5 -10.76 35.99 12.20
CA VAL A 5 -10.11 34.76 11.72
C VAL A 5 -10.74 34.43 10.38
N LEU A 6 -9.95 34.54 9.30
CA LEU A 6 -10.29 33.99 7.99
C LEU A 6 -10.37 32.46 8.12
N GLU A 7 -11.57 31.93 8.33
CA GLU A 7 -11.89 30.56 7.95
C GLU A 7 -11.65 30.43 6.44
N THR A 8 -10.53 29.83 6.06
CA THR A 8 -10.35 29.31 4.70
C THR A 8 -11.46 28.30 4.44
N GLU A 9 -12.48 28.70 3.66
CA GLU A 9 -13.42 27.79 3.01
C GLU A 9 -12.61 26.67 2.35
N ARG A 10 -12.64 25.47 2.92
CA ARG A 10 -12.11 24.28 2.27
C ARG A 10 -13.02 24.01 1.07
N VAL A 11 -12.57 24.37 -0.12
CA VAL A 11 -13.21 23.94 -1.36
C VAL A 11 -13.31 22.41 -1.30
N PRO A 12 -14.51 21.82 -1.43
CA PRO A 12 -14.66 20.37 -1.37
C PRO A 12 -13.74 19.72 -2.43
N SER A 13 -12.89 18.79 -2.01
CA SER A 13 -12.03 18.04 -2.92
C SER A 13 -12.68 16.71 -3.29
N GLU A 14 -12.58 16.35 -4.57
CA GLU A 14 -12.93 15.05 -5.12
C GLU A 14 -11.65 14.27 -5.44
N GLN A 15 -11.74 12.96 -5.35
CA GLN A 15 -10.63 12.05 -5.65
C GLN A 15 -11.05 11.11 -6.77
N ILE A 16 -10.18 10.96 -7.78
CA ILE A 16 -10.35 9.99 -8.84
C ILE A 16 -9.09 9.14 -8.99
N GLN A 17 -9.30 7.84 -9.21
CA GLN A 17 -8.25 6.92 -9.61
C GLN A 17 -8.31 6.70 -11.12
N MET A 18 -7.15 6.75 -11.76
CA MET A 18 -6.98 6.52 -13.19
C MET A 18 -5.99 5.36 -13.40
N ASN A 19 -6.36 4.38 -14.23
CA ASN A 19 -5.40 3.46 -14.83
C ASN A 19 -4.61 4.21 -15.90
N ILE A 20 -3.29 4.05 -15.93
CA ILE A 20 -2.42 4.71 -16.89
C ILE A 20 -1.67 3.67 -17.73
N THR A 21 -1.82 3.75 -19.04
CA THR A 21 -1.15 2.84 -19.98
C THR A 21 0.11 3.47 -20.59
N GLY A 22 1.15 2.64 -20.75
CA GLY A 22 2.41 3.04 -21.39
C GLY A 22 3.50 3.58 -20.45
N MET A 23 3.31 3.50 -19.13
CA MET A 23 4.36 3.84 -18.17
C MET A 23 5.39 2.71 -18.06
N THR A 24 6.61 2.93 -18.57
CA THR A 24 7.66 1.90 -18.58
C THR A 24 8.78 2.11 -17.55
N CYS A 25 8.86 3.30 -16.95
CA CYS A 25 9.90 3.66 -15.98
C CYS A 25 9.41 4.75 -15.01
N ALA A 26 10.15 4.95 -13.93
CA ALA A 26 9.76 5.87 -12.87
C ALA A 26 9.87 7.36 -13.27
N ALA A 27 10.73 7.68 -14.25
CA ALA A 27 10.73 8.97 -14.93
C ALA A 27 9.40 9.29 -15.67
N CYS A 28 8.72 8.28 -16.23
CA CYS A 28 7.38 8.46 -16.83
C CYS A 28 6.37 8.91 -15.76
N ALA A 29 6.32 8.20 -14.63
CA ALA A 29 5.42 8.50 -13.52
C ALA A 29 5.67 9.88 -12.93
N ALA A 30 6.94 10.24 -12.69
CA ALA A 30 7.31 11.56 -12.15
C ALA A 30 6.88 12.72 -13.06
N ARG A 31 6.87 12.51 -14.38
CA ARG A 31 6.45 13.56 -15.32
C ARG A 31 4.94 13.73 -15.39
N ILE A 32 4.17 12.64 -15.42
CA ILE A 32 2.70 12.70 -15.36
C ILE A 32 2.30 13.45 -14.09
N GLU A 33 2.89 13.09 -12.96
CA GLU A 33 2.67 13.77 -11.68
C GLU A 33 3.02 15.26 -11.73
N LYS A 34 4.19 15.62 -12.29
CA LYS A 34 4.60 17.03 -12.44
C LYS A 34 3.65 17.84 -13.33
N GLN A 35 3.04 17.22 -14.35
CA GLN A 35 2.11 17.91 -15.25
C GLN A 35 0.71 18.02 -14.66
N LEU A 36 0.23 16.97 -13.97
CA LEU A 36 -1.03 17.03 -13.24
C LEU A 36 -0.96 18.02 -12.08
N ASN A 37 0.14 18.06 -11.32
CA ASN A 37 0.34 19.08 -10.26
C ASN A 37 0.38 20.53 -10.78
N LYS A 38 0.57 20.73 -12.10
CA LYS A 38 0.51 22.06 -12.73
C LYS A 38 -0.87 22.39 -13.30
N ALA A 39 -1.78 21.42 -13.36
CA ALA A 39 -3.12 21.64 -13.88
C ALA A 39 -3.93 22.47 -12.86
N PRO A 40 -4.66 23.52 -13.30
CA PRO A 40 -5.51 24.30 -12.41
C PRO A 40 -6.54 23.40 -11.72
N GLY A 41 -6.82 23.62 -10.44
CA GLY A 41 -7.81 22.85 -9.69
C GLY A 41 -7.31 21.52 -9.13
N VAL A 42 -6.09 21.09 -9.44
CA VAL A 42 -5.47 19.92 -8.81
C VAL A 42 -4.89 20.31 -7.44
N VAL A 43 -5.29 19.57 -6.40
CA VAL A 43 -4.82 19.76 -5.01
C VAL A 43 -3.60 18.87 -4.75
N ARG A 44 -3.70 17.60 -5.12
CA ARG A 44 -2.65 16.61 -4.89
C ARG A 44 -2.70 15.53 -5.96
N VAL A 45 -1.54 15.07 -6.40
CA VAL A 45 -1.42 13.94 -7.34
C VAL A 45 -0.44 12.95 -6.75
N ASN A 46 -0.74 11.67 -6.92
CA ASN A 46 0.20 10.60 -6.70
C ASN A 46 0.13 9.61 -7.87
N VAL A 47 1.27 9.32 -8.48
CA VAL A 47 1.36 8.37 -9.61
C VAL A 47 2.24 7.19 -9.22
N ASN A 48 1.66 6.01 -9.19
CA ASN A 48 2.31 4.77 -8.82
C ASN A 48 2.66 3.95 -10.07
N LEU A 49 3.97 3.78 -10.32
CA LEU A 49 4.48 2.95 -11.42
C LEU A 49 4.19 1.45 -11.21
N ALA A 50 4.18 0.97 -9.96
CA ALA A 50 4.04 -0.45 -9.68
C ALA A 50 2.61 -0.95 -9.92
N SER A 51 1.61 -0.13 -9.64
CA SER A 51 0.19 -0.41 -9.90
C SER A 51 -0.32 0.19 -11.22
N GLU A 52 0.52 0.91 -11.95
CA GLU A 52 0.15 1.66 -13.16
C GLU A 52 -1.07 2.61 -12.96
N LYS A 53 -1.21 3.17 -11.75
CA LYS A 53 -2.33 4.04 -11.37
C LYS A 53 -1.89 5.45 -11.04
N ALA A 54 -2.77 6.41 -11.29
CA ALA A 54 -2.70 7.75 -10.74
C ALA A 54 -3.91 8.03 -9.85
N VAL A 55 -3.65 8.58 -8.67
CA VAL A 55 -4.65 9.10 -7.75
C VAL A 55 -4.57 10.62 -7.83
N VAL A 56 -5.65 11.26 -8.26
CA VAL A 56 -5.74 12.71 -8.42
C VAL A 56 -6.79 13.25 -7.49
N GLU A 57 -6.38 14.12 -6.57
CA GLU A 57 -7.25 14.93 -5.73
C GLU A 57 -7.38 16.32 -6.35
N TYR A 58 -8.61 16.75 -6.61
CA TYR A 58 -8.92 17.98 -7.32
C TYR A 58 -10.12 18.69 -6.69
N ALA A 59 -10.19 20.01 -6.81
CA ALA A 59 -11.29 20.81 -6.31
C ALA A 59 -12.58 20.51 -7.11
N ALA A 60 -13.64 20.11 -6.41
CA ALA A 60 -14.93 19.78 -6.99
C ALA A 60 -15.46 20.93 -7.86
N GLY A 61 -15.96 20.60 -9.06
CA GLY A 61 -16.50 21.58 -10.01
C GLY A 61 -15.48 22.39 -10.81
N THR A 62 -14.16 22.26 -10.55
CA THR A 62 -13.11 22.99 -11.31
C THR A 62 -12.43 22.15 -12.41
N LEU A 63 -12.47 20.83 -12.28
CA LEU A 63 -11.80 19.90 -13.19
C LEU A 63 -12.71 18.70 -13.46
N THR A 64 -12.79 18.26 -14.71
CA THR A 64 -13.52 17.04 -15.08
C THR A 64 -12.56 15.85 -15.24
N PRO A 65 -13.02 14.60 -15.02
CA PRO A 65 -12.25 13.40 -15.33
C PRO A 65 -11.64 13.40 -16.75
N ASP A 66 -12.40 13.85 -17.76
CA ASP A 66 -11.91 13.97 -19.13
C ASP A 66 -10.78 14.98 -19.29
N ALA A 67 -10.80 16.08 -18.53
CA ALA A 67 -9.72 17.06 -18.54
C ALA A 67 -8.43 16.47 -17.97
N ILE A 68 -8.53 15.66 -16.91
CA ILE A 68 -7.42 14.91 -16.32
C ILE A 68 -6.85 13.93 -17.35
N ILE A 69 -7.69 13.16 -18.03
CA ILE A 69 -7.28 12.23 -19.10
C ILE A 69 -6.52 12.98 -20.20
N ARG A 70 -7.05 14.10 -20.69
CA ARG A 70 -6.37 14.91 -21.73
C ARG A 70 -5.02 15.45 -21.28
N VAL A 71 -4.85 15.80 -20.01
CA VAL A 71 -3.54 16.22 -19.48
C VAL A 71 -2.55 15.06 -19.56
N ILE A 72 -2.97 13.84 -19.19
CA ILE A 72 -2.13 12.64 -19.26
C ILE A 72 -1.81 12.28 -20.72
N GLU A 73 -2.79 12.31 -21.63
CA GLU A 73 -2.60 12.05 -23.06
C GLU A 73 -1.66 13.05 -23.73
N LYS A 74 -1.72 14.33 -23.35
CA LYS A 74 -0.76 15.34 -23.81
C LYS A 74 0.68 15.02 -23.42
N THR A 75 0.88 14.32 -22.30
CA THR A 75 2.22 13.85 -21.90
C THR A 75 2.69 12.60 -22.66
N GLY A 76 1.79 11.98 -23.43
CA GLY A 76 2.07 10.84 -24.29
C GLY A 76 1.62 9.50 -23.71
N TYR A 77 0.84 9.45 -22.63
CA TYR A 77 0.38 8.21 -21.99
C TYR A 77 -1.14 8.07 -22.10
N GLY A 78 -1.67 6.86 -22.10
CA GLY A 78 -3.12 6.65 -22.06
C GLY A 78 -3.64 6.70 -20.62
N ALA A 79 -4.88 7.14 -20.41
CA ALA A 79 -5.50 7.13 -19.10
C ALA A 79 -6.99 6.79 -19.19
N GLU A 80 -7.48 5.99 -18.26
CA GLU A 80 -8.90 5.64 -18.12
C GLU A 80 -9.30 5.59 -16.63
N PRO A 81 -10.55 5.94 -16.27
CA PRO A 81 -11.01 5.87 -14.88
C PRO A 81 -11.03 4.43 -14.38
N VAL A 82 -10.63 4.20 -13.13
CA VAL A 82 -10.74 2.87 -12.51
C VAL A 82 -12.21 2.55 -12.24
N THR A 83 -12.76 1.55 -12.94
CA THR A 83 -14.02 0.89 -12.58
C THR A 83 -13.75 -0.30 -11.65
N GLU A 84 -14.54 -0.47 -10.59
CA GLU A 84 -14.30 -1.37 -9.44
C GLU A 84 -14.37 -2.89 -9.72
N ALA A 85 -13.93 -3.36 -10.88
CA ALA A 85 -13.81 -4.79 -11.14
C ALA A 85 -12.43 -5.31 -10.69
N LEU A 86 -12.27 -5.58 -9.39
CA LEU A 86 -11.10 -6.28 -8.79
C LEU A 86 -10.75 -7.64 -9.47
N GLY A 87 -11.66 -8.17 -10.29
CA GLY A 87 -11.49 -9.38 -11.10
C GLY A 87 -10.84 -9.15 -12.48
N GLU A 88 -11.18 -8.06 -13.18
CA GLU A 88 -10.68 -7.76 -14.53
C GLU A 88 -9.20 -7.37 -14.50
N GLU A 89 -8.83 -6.55 -13.51
CA GLU A 89 -7.46 -6.07 -13.29
C GLU A 89 -6.43 -7.22 -13.10
N ARG A 90 -6.90 -8.37 -12.57
CA ARG A 90 -6.06 -9.56 -12.34
C ARG A 90 -5.75 -10.32 -13.63
N GLU A 91 -6.67 -10.29 -14.57
CA GLU A 91 -6.52 -10.99 -15.85
C GLU A 91 -5.60 -10.18 -16.76
N ASP A 92 -5.73 -8.86 -16.77
CA ASP A 92 -4.87 -7.96 -17.56
C ASP A 92 -3.40 -8.03 -17.15
N GLN A 93 -3.11 -8.01 -15.84
CA GLN A 93 -1.74 -8.16 -15.34
C GLN A 93 -1.14 -9.54 -15.68
N ARG A 94 -1.97 -10.60 -15.69
CA ARG A 94 -1.53 -11.95 -16.09
C ARG A 94 -1.23 -12.03 -17.57
N ILE A 95 -2.08 -11.44 -18.41
CA ILE A 95 -1.90 -11.38 -19.85
C ILE A 95 -0.63 -10.59 -20.18
N ALA A 96 -0.41 -9.44 -19.53
CA ALA A 96 0.78 -8.62 -19.71
C ALA A 96 2.07 -9.39 -19.36
N TYR A 97 2.10 -10.09 -18.22
CA TYR A 97 3.24 -10.93 -17.84
C TYR A 97 3.47 -12.08 -18.82
N ARG A 98 2.41 -12.75 -19.27
CA ARG A 98 2.51 -13.84 -20.26
C ARG A 98 3.10 -13.33 -21.57
N ASN A 99 2.60 -12.22 -22.09
CA ASN A 99 3.12 -11.60 -23.31
C ASN A 99 4.60 -11.21 -23.18
N LEU A 100 5.01 -10.68 -22.02
CA LEU A 100 6.40 -10.33 -21.75
C LEU A 100 7.31 -11.57 -21.70
N ARG A 101 6.86 -12.61 -21.00
CA ARG A 101 7.58 -13.89 -20.87
C ARG A 101 7.72 -14.58 -22.22
N ASP A 102 6.66 -14.61 -23.01
CA ASP A 102 6.65 -15.30 -24.30
C ASP A 102 7.54 -14.56 -25.30
N ALA A 103 7.50 -13.22 -25.32
CA ALA A 103 8.42 -12.42 -26.12
C ALA A 103 9.89 -12.56 -25.68
N PHE A 104 10.15 -12.74 -24.38
CA PHE A 104 11.49 -13.05 -23.87
C PHE A 104 11.99 -14.39 -24.41
N TRP A 105 11.19 -15.45 -24.34
CA TRP A 105 11.58 -16.76 -24.86
C TRP A 105 11.78 -16.75 -26.38
N VAL A 106 10.92 -16.06 -27.12
CA VAL A 106 11.14 -15.84 -28.56
C VAL A 106 12.47 -15.11 -28.80
N GLY A 107 12.76 -14.06 -28.03
CA GLY A 107 14.03 -13.33 -28.08
C GLY A 107 15.25 -14.23 -27.82
N VAL A 108 15.19 -15.07 -26.79
CA VAL A 108 16.24 -16.05 -26.46
C VAL A 108 16.47 -17.03 -27.60
N VAL A 109 15.40 -17.65 -28.10
CA VAL A 109 15.51 -18.67 -29.16
C VAL A 109 16.14 -18.08 -30.43
N LEU A 110 15.75 -16.88 -30.82
CA LEU A 110 16.27 -16.21 -32.01
C LEU A 110 17.70 -15.66 -31.81
N THR A 111 18.03 -15.25 -30.59
CA THR A 111 19.36 -14.69 -30.27
C THR A 111 20.39 -15.79 -29.99
N LEU A 112 19.97 -16.97 -29.56
CA LEU A 112 20.86 -18.06 -29.16
C LEU A 112 21.86 -18.48 -30.25
N PRO A 113 21.47 -18.66 -31.53
CA PRO A 113 22.43 -18.96 -32.60
C PRO A 113 23.47 -17.83 -32.80
N LEU A 114 23.05 -16.57 -32.67
CA LEU A 114 23.95 -15.41 -32.77
C LEU A 114 24.94 -15.38 -31.60
N LEU A 115 24.48 -15.72 -30.39
CA LEU A 115 25.35 -15.87 -29.22
C LEU A 115 26.35 -17.02 -29.38
N ILE A 116 25.92 -18.16 -29.92
CA ILE A 116 26.81 -19.29 -30.21
C ILE A 116 27.89 -18.88 -31.21
N GLN A 117 27.52 -18.18 -32.28
CA GLN A 117 28.49 -17.60 -33.23
C GLN A 117 29.50 -16.70 -32.50
N MET A 118 29.02 -15.77 -31.67
CA MET A 118 29.87 -14.84 -30.93
C MET A 118 30.87 -15.59 -30.02
N VAL A 119 30.39 -16.56 -29.23
CA VAL A 119 31.23 -17.36 -28.32
C VAL A 119 32.22 -18.23 -29.09
N SER A 120 31.81 -18.82 -30.21
CA SER A 120 32.67 -19.65 -31.04
C SER A 120 33.85 -18.87 -31.63
N GLY A 121 33.68 -17.56 -31.85
CA GLY A 121 34.75 -16.67 -32.29
C GLY A 121 35.87 -16.46 -31.25
N PHE A 122 35.60 -16.71 -29.97
CA PHE A 122 36.61 -16.68 -28.91
C PHE A 122 37.38 -17.99 -28.77
N ILE A 123 36.90 -19.09 -29.37
CA ILE A 123 37.53 -20.40 -29.29
C ILE A 123 38.41 -20.61 -30.54
N PRO A 124 39.74 -20.74 -30.38
CA PRO A 124 40.62 -21.04 -31.50
C PRO A 124 40.17 -22.33 -32.21
N HIS A 125 40.04 -22.29 -33.54
CA HIS A 125 39.74 -23.44 -34.41
C HIS A 125 38.29 -23.95 -34.36
N ALA A 126 37.39 -23.27 -33.65
CA ALA A 126 35.96 -23.60 -33.60
C ALA A 126 35.06 -22.47 -34.15
N SER A 127 35.60 -21.54 -34.93
CA SER A 127 34.88 -20.37 -35.44
C SER A 127 33.72 -20.76 -36.34
N PHE A 128 32.50 -20.69 -35.80
CA PHE A 128 31.25 -20.93 -36.50
C PHE A 128 30.63 -19.59 -36.89
N MET A 129 30.52 -19.32 -38.20
CA MET A 129 29.85 -18.13 -38.72
C MET A 129 28.53 -18.50 -39.38
N LEU A 130 27.44 -17.87 -38.93
CA LEU A 130 26.16 -17.98 -39.60
C LEU A 130 26.19 -17.20 -40.92
N PRO A 131 25.53 -17.70 -41.98
CA PRO A 131 25.31 -16.93 -43.18
C PRO A 131 24.67 -15.58 -42.87
N VAL A 132 25.11 -14.52 -43.56
CA VAL A 132 24.64 -13.14 -43.34
C VAL A 132 23.11 -13.04 -43.42
N TRP A 133 22.49 -13.72 -44.39
CA TRP A 133 21.03 -13.72 -44.55
C TRP A 133 20.32 -14.31 -43.32
N LEU A 134 20.91 -15.31 -42.67
CA LEU A 134 20.38 -15.95 -41.47
C LEU A 134 20.57 -15.04 -40.25
N GLN A 135 21.69 -14.32 -40.16
CA GLN A 135 21.89 -13.31 -39.11
C GLN A 135 20.81 -12.22 -39.20
N ILE A 136 20.51 -11.73 -40.40
CA ILE A 136 19.43 -10.76 -40.63
C ILE A 136 18.08 -11.38 -40.25
N ALA A 137 17.79 -12.60 -40.70
CA ALA A 137 16.51 -13.28 -40.43
C ALA A 137 16.26 -13.51 -38.93
N LEU A 138 17.32 -13.74 -38.14
CA LEU A 138 17.23 -13.93 -36.69
C LEU A 138 17.20 -12.59 -35.92
N ALA A 139 18.03 -11.61 -36.30
CA ALA A 139 18.13 -10.35 -35.59
C ALA A 139 16.95 -9.41 -35.86
N THR A 140 16.35 -9.45 -37.05
CA THR A 140 15.26 -8.53 -37.44
C THR A 140 14.00 -8.69 -36.56
N PRO A 141 13.48 -9.91 -36.32
CA PRO A 141 12.34 -10.07 -35.41
C PRO A 141 12.69 -9.72 -33.96
N VAL A 142 13.93 -9.98 -33.51
CA VAL A 142 14.37 -9.56 -32.17
C VAL A 142 14.38 -8.03 -32.07
N GLN A 143 14.91 -7.33 -33.07
CA GLN A 143 14.98 -5.88 -33.09
C GLN A 143 13.59 -5.23 -33.15
N PHE A 144 12.76 -5.61 -34.12
CA PHE A 144 11.53 -4.87 -34.44
C PHE A 144 10.25 -5.47 -33.88
N VAL A 145 10.21 -6.78 -33.57
CA VAL A 145 9.02 -7.41 -32.95
C VAL A 145 9.20 -7.47 -31.45
N VAL A 146 10.27 -8.12 -30.98
CA VAL A 146 10.57 -8.21 -29.54
C VAL A 146 10.95 -6.83 -29.01
N GLY A 147 11.79 -6.08 -29.72
CA GLY A 147 12.21 -4.74 -29.32
C GLY A 147 11.18 -3.62 -29.52
N TRP A 148 10.02 -3.89 -30.17
CA TRP A 148 8.99 -2.86 -30.46
C TRP A 148 8.59 -2.03 -29.25
N ARG A 149 8.53 -2.68 -28.08
CA ARG A 149 8.20 -2.03 -26.80
C ARG A 149 9.15 -0.90 -26.44
N PHE A 150 10.44 -1.05 -26.74
CA PHE A 150 11.45 -0.04 -26.45
C PHE A 150 11.30 1.15 -27.39
N TYR A 151 10.91 0.94 -28.64
CA TYR A 151 10.56 2.03 -29.56
C TYR A 151 9.32 2.79 -29.10
N LYS A 152 8.27 2.08 -28.68
CA LYS A 152 7.07 2.71 -28.12
C LYS A 152 7.41 3.53 -26.87
N GLY A 153 8.16 2.95 -25.94
CA GLY A 153 8.64 3.63 -24.73
C GLY A 153 9.50 4.86 -25.04
N ALA A 154 10.44 4.74 -25.98
CA ALA A 154 11.29 5.85 -26.43
C ALA A 154 10.48 6.98 -27.07
N TYR A 155 9.48 6.65 -27.90
CA TYR A 155 8.59 7.64 -28.50
C TYR A 155 7.83 8.44 -27.44
N HIS A 156 7.23 7.75 -26.47
CA HIS A 156 6.53 8.39 -25.36
C HIS A 156 7.47 9.24 -24.50
N ALA A 157 8.70 8.77 -24.23
CA ALA A 157 9.71 9.51 -23.47
C ALA A 157 10.21 10.78 -24.19
N LEU A 158 10.44 10.70 -25.51
CA LEU A 158 10.88 11.82 -26.35
C LEU A 158 9.77 12.85 -26.57
N ARG A 159 8.55 12.42 -26.91
CA ARG A 159 7.35 13.28 -26.89
C ARG A 159 7.16 13.86 -25.50
N GLY A 160 7.58 13.08 -24.51
CA GLY A 160 7.64 13.45 -23.14
C GLY A 160 8.82 14.30 -22.70
N GLY A 161 9.72 14.77 -23.58
CA GLY A 161 10.82 15.67 -23.19
C GLY A 161 11.68 15.19 -22.00
N ALA A 162 11.69 13.89 -21.72
CA ALA A 162 12.41 13.28 -20.61
C ALA A 162 12.97 11.94 -21.09
N PRO A 163 14.19 11.94 -21.66
CA PRO A 163 14.84 10.73 -22.14
C PRO A 163 14.98 9.70 -21.01
N ASN A 164 14.67 8.45 -21.31
CA ASN A 164 14.75 7.34 -20.36
C ASN A 164 15.59 6.18 -20.94
N MET A 165 15.62 5.05 -20.23
CA MET A 165 16.33 3.85 -20.65
C MET A 165 15.88 3.34 -22.03
N ASP A 166 14.59 3.44 -22.37
CA ASP A 166 14.06 2.98 -23.66
C ASP A 166 14.67 3.78 -24.83
N VAL A 167 14.97 5.07 -24.63
CA VAL A 167 15.67 5.91 -25.62
C VAL A 167 17.09 5.42 -25.86
N LEU A 168 17.86 5.11 -24.80
CA LEU A 168 19.23 4.62 -24.93
C LEU A 168 19.26 3.26 -25.66
N VAL A 169 18.36 2.36 -25.28
CA VAL A 169 18.27 1.01 -25.86
C VAL A 169 17.89 1.09 -27.32
N SER A 170 16.81 1.79 -27.65
CA SER A 170 16.34 1.93 -29.03
C SER A 170 17.38 2.60 -29.92
N LEU A 171 18.07 3.64 -29.47
CA LEU A 171 19.12 4.31 -30.24
C LEU A 171 20.33 3.39 -30.45
N GLY A 172 20.82 2.74 -29.39
CA GLY A 172 22.00 1.89 -29.44
C GLY A 172 21.81 0.64 -30.30
N THR A 173 20.71 -0.10 -30.09
CA THR A 173 20.44 -1.33 -30.86
C THR A 173 20.06 -1.02 -32.30
N SER A 174 19.35 0.09 -32.56
CA SER A 174 19.07 0.53 -33.94
C SER A 174 20.34 0.95 -34.66
N ALA A 175 21.26 1.66 -34.00
CA ALA A 175 22.53 2.06 -34.60
C ALA A 175 23.36 0.83 -35.00
N ALA A 176 23.47 -0.16 -34.11
CA ALA A 176 24.16 -1.42 -34.40
C ALA A 176 23.49 -2.20 -35.56
N TYR A 177 22.16 -2.30 -35.55
CA TYR A 177 21.40 -3.01 -36.59
C TYR A 177 21.49 -2.32 -37.95
N LEU A 178 21.24 -1.00 -38.00
CA LEU A 178 21.26 -0.22 -39.25
C LEU A 178 22.67 -0.13 -39.83
N PHE A 179 23.71 -0.02 -38.98
CA PHE A 179 25.09 -0.10 -39.44
C PHE A 179 25.37 -1.46 -40.09
N SER A 180 24.99 -2.56 -39.43
CA SER A 180 25.17 -3.91 -39.98
C SER A 180 24.43 -4.08 -41.31
N LEU A 181 23.23 -3.52 -41.43
CA LEU A 181 22.47 -3.53 -42.67
C LEU A 181 23.18 -2.73 -43.78
N ALA A 182 23.70 -1.54 -43.47
CA ALA A 182 24.48 -0.71 -44.39
C ALA A 182 25.75 -1.42 -44.88
N VAL A 183 26.46 -2.12 -43.99
CA VAL A 183 27.64 -2.93 -44.33
C VAL A 183 27.31 -4.01 -45.34
N VAL A 184 26.17 -4.70 -45.16
CA VAL A 184 25.71 -5.74 -46.09
C VAL A 184 25.29 -5.17 -47.44
N ILE A 185 24.50 -4.09 -47.45
CA ILE A 185 23.98 -3.47 -48.68
C ILE A 185 25.11 -2.86 -49.52
N TRP A 186 26.03 -2.14 -48.88
CA TRP A 186 27.13 -1.44 -49.55
C TRP A 186 28.43 -2.24 -49.62
N ARG A 187 28.44 -3.49 -49.14
CA ARG A 187 29.59 -4.40 -49.15
C ARG A 187 30.85 -3.77 -48.55
N ILE A 188 30.69 -3.06 -47.44
CA ILE A 188 31.79 -2.43 -46.71
C ILE A 188 32.63 -3.53 -46.03
N PRO A 189 33.97 -3.51 -46.10
CA PRO A 189 34.82 -4.50 -45.44
C PRO A 189 34.92 -4.21 -43.93
N SER A 190 33.84 -4.44 -43.19
CA SER A 190 33.75 -4.27 -41.74
C SER A 190 32.95 -5.38 -41.07
N GLY A 191 33.08 -5.49 -39.75
CA GLY A 191 32.32 -6.44 -38.94
C GLY A 191 30.80 -6.18 -38.97
N LEU A 192 30.04 -7.23 -38.71
CA LEU A 192 28.58 -7.18 -38.50
C LEU A 192 28.29 -7.19 -37.00
N TYR A 193 27.22 -6.50 -36.61
CA TYR A 193 26.80 -6.30 -35.21
C TYR A 193 25.33 -6.65 -34.99
N PHE A 194 24.77 -7.51 -35.84
CA PHE A 194 23.40 -8.05 -35.68
C PHE A 194 23.25 -8.84 -34.38
N ASP A 195 24.31 -9.55 -33.98
CA ASP A 195 24.43 -10.26 -32.71
C ASP A 195 24.33 -9.32 -31.51
N SER A 196 25.03 -8.20 -31.55
CA SER A 196 25.05 -7.19 -30.49
C SER A 196 23.66 -6.59 -30.30
N ALA A 197 23.00 -6.17 -31.39
CA ALA A 197 21.64 -5.61 -31.33
C ALA A 197 20.63 -6.60 -30.74
N ALA A 198 20.67 -7.87 -31.16
CA ALA A 198 19.79 -8.92 -30.68
C ALA A 198 20.06 -9.30 -29.20
N LEU A 199 21.34 -9.42 -28.83
CA LEU A 199 21.75 -9.79 -27.47
C LEU A 199 21.38 -8.72 -26.45
N ILE A 200 21.66 -7.46 -26.75
CA ILE A 200 21.32 -6.33 -25.88
C ILE A 200 19.80 -6.27 -25.67
N THR A 201 19.03 -6.35 -26.76
CA THR A 201 17.55 -6.32 -26.68
C THR A 201 17.01 -7.46 -25.81
N THR A 202 17.54 -8.67 -25.96
CA THR A 202 17.11 -9.86 -25.20
C THR A 202 17.52 -9.80 -23.73
N LEU A 203 18.73 -9.34 -23.42
CA LEU A 203 19.21 -9.21 -22.03
C LEU A 203 18.45 -8.12 -21.26
N ILE A 204 18.17 -7.00 -21.91
CA ILE A 204 17.38 -5.93 -21.28
C ILE A 204 15.94 -6.39 -21.05
N LEU A 205 15.39 -7.17 -21.97
CA LEU A 205 14.09 -7.80 -21.79
C LEU A 205 14.06 -8.81 -20.64
N MET A 206 15.14 -9.59 -20.45
CA MET A 206 15.29 -10.43 -19.26
C MET A 206 15.20 -9.59 -17.99
N GLY A 207 15.92 -8.46 -17.93
CA GLY A 207 15.85 -7.52 -16.81
C GLY A 207 14.42 -7.05 -16.54
N LYS A 208 13.67 -6.69 -17.58
CA LYS A 208 12.25 -6.30 -17.50
C LYS A 208 11.32 -7.45 -17.05
N LEU A 209 11.62 -8.68 -17.44
CA LEU A 209 10.86 -9.86 -16.99
C LEU A 209 11.09 -10.15 -15.51
N LEU A 210 12.35 -10.07 -15.05
CA LEU A 210 12.71 -10.21 -13.64
C LEU A 210 12.08 -9.08 -12.80
N GLU A 211 12.06 -7.85 -13.32
CA GLU A 211 11.35 -6.71 -12.75
C GLU A 211 9.87 -7.03 -12.51
N HIS A 212 9.17 -7.48 -13.55
CA HIS A 212 7.74 -7.75 -13.47
C HIS A 212 7.43 -8.91 -12.53
N LYS A 213 8.29 -9.94 -12.49
CA LYS A 213 8.17 -11.08 -11.57
C LYS A 213 8.34 -10.65 -10.11
N ALA A 214 9.33 -9.80 -9.82
CA ALA A 214 9.58 -9.27 -8.48
C ALA A 214 8.38 -8.43 -7.99
N LYS A 215 7.86 -7.52 -8.84
CA LYS A 215 6.66 -6.72 -8.54
C LYS A 215 5.41 -7.58 -8.32
N ALA A 216 5.25 -8.68 -9.06
CA ALA A 216 4.06 -9.52 -8.97
C ALA A 216 4.01 -10.41 -7.71
N GLN A 217 5.15 -10.79 -7.13
CA GLN A 217 5.19 -11.69 -5.97
C GLN A 217 4.70 -11.06 -4.67
N THR A 218 4.58 -9.73 -4.62
CA THR A 218 4.57 -8.95 -3.38
C THR A 218 3.26 -8.23 -3.11
N SER A 219 2.43 -7.99 -4.14
CA SER A 219 1.00 -7.72 -3.92
C SER A 219 0.25 -8.93 -3.35
N ARG A 220 0.94 -10.02 -2.96
CA ARG A 220 0.33 -11.20 -2.31
C ARG A 220 -0.14 -10.92 -0.88
N ALA A 221 0.52 -10.03 -0.14
CA ALA A 221 0.14 -9.70 1.25
C ALA A 221 -1.20 -8.97 1.32
N VAL A 222 -1.41 -7.94 0.49
CA VAL A 222 -2.71 -7.27 0.32
C VAL A 222 -3.77 -8.24 -0.21
N ARG A 223 -3.37 -9.14 -1.14
CA ARG A 223 -4.26 -10.19 -1.67
C ARG A 223 -4.68 -11.23 -0.62
N ALA A 224 -3.90 -11.44 0.44
CA ALA A 224 -4.31 -12.31 1.54
C ALA A 224 -5.49 -11.69 2.31
N LEU A 225 -5.49 -10.36 2.50
CA LEU A 225 -6.58 -9.63 3.14
C LEU A 225 -7.88 -9.68 2.32
N VAL A 226 -7.80 -9.52 0.99
CA VAL A 226 -8.98 -9.62 0.10
C VAL A 226 -9.59 -11.02 0.07
N LYS A 227 -8.77 -12.07 0.24
CA LYS A 227 -9.28 -13.46 0.28
C LYS A 227 -10.14 -13.76 1.52
N LEU A 228 -10.05 -12.93 2.56
CA LEU A 228 -10.79 -13.12 3.80
C LEU A 228 -12.21 -12.55 3.74
N GLN A 229 -12.52 -11.73 2.74
CA GLN A 229 -13.89 -11.24 2.54
C GLN A 229 -14.83 -12.39 2.15
N ALA A 230 -15.97 -12.47 2.84
CA ALA A 230 -17.06 -13.34 2.42
C ALA A 230 -17.63 -12.84 1.08
N LYS A 231 -17.84 -13.77 0.15
CA LYS A 231 -18.43 -13.46 -1.17
C LYS A 231 -19.95 -13.44 -1.15
N THR A 232 -20.52 -14.11 -0.16
CA THR A 232 -21.97 -14.30 0.00
C THR A 232 -22.34 -13.96 1.44
N ALA A 233 -23.51 -13.38 1.59
CA ALA A 233 -24.11 -13.00 2.85
C ALA A 233 -25.50 -13.63 2.95
N ARG A 234 -25.83 -14.21 4.10
CA ARG A 234 -27.17 -14.73 4.37
C ARG A 234 -28.00 -13.66 5.03
N VAL A 235 -28.96 -13.12 4.28
CA VAL A 235 -29.85 -12.05 4.74
C VAL A 235 -31.23 -12.60 5.02
N ILE A 236 -31.89 -12.08 6.05
CA ILE A 236 -33.27 -12.36 6.41
C ILE A 236 -34.12 -11.19 5.91
N ARG A 237 -34.90 -11.41 4.85
CA ARG A 237 -35.88 -10.44 4.33
C ARG A 237 -37.25 -11.11 4.30
N ASP A 238 -38.29 -10.40 4.73
CA ASP A 238 -39.66 -10.93 4.81
C ASP A 238 -39.78 -12.27 5.58
N GLY A 239 -38.91 -12.48 6.58
CA GLY A 239 -38.85 -13.70 7.38
C GLY A 239 -38.26 -14.92 6.67
N GLN A 240 -37.66 -14.77 5.48
CA GLN A 240 -36.99 -15.84 4.75
C GLN A 240 -35.48 -15.61 4.69
N GLU A 241 -34.71 -16.69 4.90
CA GLU A 241 -33.25 -16.71 4.72
C GLU A 241 -32.91 -16.80 3.23
N MET A 242 -32.11 -15.85 2.73
CA MET A 242 -31.64 -15.81 1.34
C MET A 242 -30.12 -15.56 1.30
N ASP A 243 -29.41 -16.38 0.53
CA ASP A 243 -27.98 -16.16 0.26
C ASP A 243 -27.84 -15.22 -0.94
N ILE A 244 -27.30 -14.02 -0.71
CA ILE A 244 -27.05 -13.00 -1.73
C ILE A 244 -25.55 -12.69 -1.84
N PRO A 245 -25.05 -12.17 -2.97
CA PRO A 245 -23.70 -11.62 -3.05
C PRO A 245 -23.49 -10.52 -2.01
N THR A 246 -22.32 -10.48 -1.36
CA THR A 246 -22.02 -9.50 -0.30
C THR A 246 -22.14 -8.05 -0.81
N GLU A 247 -21.94 -7.79 -2.12
CA GLU A 247 -22.10 -6.46 -2.71
C GLU A 247 -23.56 -5.96 -2.74
N GLN A 248 -24.54 -6.85 -2.57
CA GLN A 248 -25.97 -6.53 -2.56
C GLN A 248 -26.54 -6.29 -1.15
N VAL A 249 -25.72 -6.43 -0.12
CA VAL A 249 -26.10 -6.15 1.28
C VAL A 249 -26.19 -4.65 1.48
N VAL A 250 -27.29 -4.20 2.07
CA VAL A 250 -27.53 -2.79 2.39
C VAL A 250 -27.53 -2.56 3.89
N THR A 251 -27.16 -1.35 4.31
CA THR A 251 -27.21 -0.95 5.72
C THR A 251 -28.62 -1.15 6.27
N GLY A 252 -28.72 -1.76 7.44
CA GLY A 252 -29.99 -2.10 8.08
C GLY A 252 -30.49 -3.52 7.79
N ASP A 253 -29.93 -4.24 6.81
CA ASP A 253 -30.23 -5.65 6.59
C ASP A 253 -29.96 -6.48 7.85
N GLU A 254 -30.82 -7.46 8.11
CA GLU A 254 -30.62 -8.47 9.15
C GLU A 254 -29.95 -9.70 8.54
N LEU A 255 -28.86 -10.16 9.14
CA LEU A 255 -28.05 -11.27 8.64
C LEU A 255 -27.93 -12.37 9.68
N LEU A 256 -27.97 -13.62 9.22
CA LEU A 256 -27.68 -14.81 10.03
C LEU A 256 -26.25 -15.26 9.76
N VAL A 257 -25.43 -15.35 10.80
CA VAL A 257 -24.05 -15.85 10.71
C VAL A 257 -23.92 -17.14 11.50
N ARG A 258 -23.50 -18.23 10.84
CA ARG A 258 -23.34 -19.55 11.46
C ARG A 258 -21.90 -19.80 11.93
N PRO A 259 -21.68 -20.77 12.83
CA PRO A 259 -20.34 -21.17 13.24
C PRO A 259 -19.48 -21.57 12.04
N GLY A 260 -18.25 -21.08 11.99
CA GLY A 260 -17.30 -21.32 10.90
C GLY A 260 -17.45 -20.37 9.70
N GLU A 261 -18.45 -19.49 9.69
CA GLU A 261 -18.64 -18.50 8.62
C GLU A 261 -17.84 -17.21 8.91
N SER A 262 -17.33 -16.61 7.84
CA SER A 262 -16.74 -15.27 7.91
C SER A 262 -17.85 -14.23 7.83
N LEU A 263 -17.73 -13.17 8.62
CA LEU A 263 -18.72 -12.10 8.66
C LEU A 263 -18.67 -11.31 7.34
N PRO A 264 -19.80 -11.10 6.65
CA PRO A 264 -19.80 -10.45 5.34
C PRO A 264 -19.60 -8.93 5.41
N VAL A 265 -20.12 -8.27 6.44
CA VAL A 265 -20.13 -6.81 6.61
C VAL A 265 -19.99 -6.42 8.09
N ASP A 266 -19.77 -5.14 8.38
CA ASP A 266 -19.71 -4.65 9.76
C ASP A 266 -21.13 -4.47 10.31
N GLY A 267 -21.34 -4.75 11.59
CA GLY A 267 -22.66 -4.70 12.18
C GLY A 267 -22.71 -4.77 13.70
N ILE A 268 -23.93 -4.91 14.22
CA ILE A 268 -24.22 -5.09 15.65
C ILE A 268 -25.01 -6.37 15.82
N ILE A 269 -24.66 -7.20 16.80
CA ILE A 269 -25.41 -8.42 17.12
C ILE A 269 -26.78 -8.05 17.67
N LEU A 270 -27.84 -8.58 17.08
CA LEU A 270 -29.23 -8.44 17.55
C LEU A 270 -29.57 -9.53 18.58
N SER A 271 -29.21 -10.77 18.29
CA SER A 271 -29.51 -11.91 19.15
C SER A 271 -28.46 -13.03 18.98
N GLY A 272 -28.23 -13.79 20.05
CA GLY A 272 -27.22 -14.85 20.09
C GLY A 272 -25.98 -14.47 20.89
N ARG A 273 -25.14 -15.47 21.15
CA ARG A 273 -23.82 -15.35 21.80
C ARG A 273 -22.82 -16.19 21.03
N THR A 274 -21.62 -15.65 20.87
CA THR A 274 -20.58 -16.24 20.02
C THR A 274 -19.19 -15.85 20.52
N SER A 275 -18.18 -16.60 20.08
CA SER A 275 -16.78 -16.19 20.11
C SER A 275 -16.32 -15.88 18.68
N ILE A 276 -15.77 -14.68 18.47
CA ILE A 276 -15.31 -14.21 17.17
C ILE A 276 -13.80 -14.09 17.16
N ASP A 277 -13.18 -14.67 16.16
CA ASP A 277 -11.75 -14.53 15.90
C ASP A 277 -11.49 -13.27 15.07
N GLU A 278 -11.04 -12.24 15.79
CA GLU A 278 -10.68 -10.92 15.24
C GLU A 278 -9.17 -10.80 15.00
N SER A 279 -8.41 -11.91 15.02
CA SER A 279 -6.94 -11.91 14.94
C SER A 279 -6.39 -11.21 13.70
N MET A 280 -7.14 -11.28 12.58
CA MET A 280 -6.76 -10.62 11.33
C MET A 280 -6.86 -9.09 11.38
N LEU A 281 -7.68 -8.52 12.27
CA LEU A 281 -7.85 -7.07 12.42
C LEU A 281 -7.06 -6.54 13.61
N THR A 282 -7.09 -7.25 14.73
CA THR A 282 -6.52 -6.80 16.02
C THR A 282 -5.11 -7.34 16.26
N GLY A 283 -4.73 -8.45 15.61
CA GLY A 283 -3.50 -9.19 15.89
C GLY A 283 -3.58 -10.10 17.11
N GLU A 284 -4.66 -10.05 17.89
CA GLU A 284 -4.84 -10.89 19.08
C GLU A 284 -5.29 -12.30 18.68
N SER A 285 -4.57 -13.34 19.13
CA SER A 285 -4.85 -14.74 18.73
C SER A 285 -6.05 -15.38 19.46
N MET A 286 -6.54 -14.75 20.53
CA MET A 286 -7.63 -15.28 21.33
C MET A 286 -8.98 -14.79 20.81
N PRO A 287 -9.96 -15.69 20.54
CA PRO A 287 -11.30 -15.28 20.16
C PRO A 287 -11.96 -14.40 21.23
N VAL A 288 -12.62 -13.33 20.79
CA VAL A 288 -13.31 -12.38 21.66
C VAL A 288 -14.77 -12.80 21.82
N ALA A 289 -15.24 -12.92 23.06
CA ALA A 289 -16.64 -13.20 23.34
C ALA A 289 -17.53 -12.01 22.97
N LYS A 290 -18.65 -12.27 22.29
CA LYS A 290 -19.61 -11.26 21.84
C LYS A 290 -21.04 -11.70 22.15
N GLU A 291 -21.87 -10.71 22.47
CA GLU A 291 -23.28 -10.89 22.78
C GLU A 291 -24.15 -9.79 22.13
N ALA A 292 -25.47 -9.89 22.29
CA ALA A 292 -26.41 -8.90 21.77
C ALA A 292 -26.00 -7.46 22.17
N GLY A 293 -26.00 -6.55 21.20
CA GLY A 293 -25.51 -5.18 21.34
C GLY A 293 -24.02 -4.99 21.03
N SER A 294 -23.23 -6.07 20.91
CA SER A 294 -21.81 -5.98 20.57
C SER A 294 -21.59 -5.62 19.10
N ALA A 295 -20.60 -4.76 18.84
CA ALA A 295 -20.11 -4.50 17.49
C ALA A 295 -19.25 -5.65 16.95
N VAL A 296 -19.44 -5.95 15.67
CA VAL A 296 -18.73 -7.00 14.93
C VAL A 296 -18.28 -6.47 13.56
N PHE A 297 -17.18 -7.02 13.05
CA PHE A 297 -16.50 -6.50 11.86
C PHE A 297 -16.52 -7.52 10.72
N GLY A 298 -16.58 -7.03 9.49
CA GLY A 298 -16.47 -7.89 8.31
C GLY A 298 -15.11 -8.60 8.24
N ALA A 299 -15.11 -9.77 7.61
CA ALA A 299 -13.98 -10.69 7.44
C ALA A 299 -13.44 -11.35 8.72
N THR A 300 -14.00 -11.08 9.90
CA THR A 300 -13.70 -11.87 11.11
C THR A 300 -14.41 -13.22 11.04
N LEU A 301 -13.92 -14.22 11.79
CA LEU A 301 -14.47 -15.58 11.73
C LEU A 301 -15.33 -15.86 12.97
N ASN A 302 -16.59 -16.24 12.75
CA ASN A 302 -17.42 -16.80 13.81
C ASN A 302 -16.91 -18.21 14.17
N LYS A 303 -16.55 -18.45 15.44
CA LYS A 303 -16.11 -19.78 15.90
C LYS A 303 -17.27 -20.61 16.42
N GLU A 304 -18.17 -20.00 17.18
CA GLU A 304 -19.17 -20.71 17.99
C GLU A 304 -20.51 -19.98 17.99
N GLY A 305 -21.61 -20.74 18.04
CA GLY A 305 -22.96 -20.17 18.09
C GLY A 305 -23.40 -19.53 16.77
N ALA A 306 -24.69 -19.69 16.45
CA ALA A 306 -25.31 -18.88 15.41
C ALA A 306 -25.85 -17.59 16.04
N PHE A 307 -25.72 -16.47 15.34
CA PHE A 307 -26.24 -15.19 15.81
C PHE A 307 -26.83 -14.38 14.67
N HIS A 308 -27.76 -13.50 15.02
CA HIS A 308 -28.34 -12.52 14.11
C HIS A 308 -27.63 -11.19 14.29
N MET A 309 -27.32 -10.49 13.21
CA MET A 309 -26.71 -9.17 13.24
C MET A 309 -27.42 -8.21 12.29
N ARG A 310 -27.33 -6.92 12.59
CA ARG A 310 -27.77 -5.84 11.69
C ARG A 310 -26.56 -5.21 11.02
N ALA A 311 -26.59 -5.10 9.69
CA ALA A 311 -25.57 -4.38 8.94
C ALA A 311 -25.54 -2.89 9.31
N THR A 312 -24.36 -2.36 9.64
CA THR A 312 -24.15 -0.94 9.94
C THR A 312 -23.28 -0.24 8.92
N LYS A 313 -22.26 -0.94 8.39
CA LYS A 313 -21.39 -0.43 7.32
C LYS A 313 -21.19 -1.54 6.29
N VAL A 314 -21.34 -1.19 5.01
CA VAL A 314 -21.27 -2.13 3.87
C VAL A 314 -20.30 -1.61 2.81
N GLY A 315 -19.81 -2.50 1.94
CA GLY A 315 -18.92 -2.13 0.85
C GLY A 315 -17.67 -1.35 1.31
N ARG A 316 -17.48 -0.15 0.76
CA ARG A 316 -16.32 0.73 1.00
C ARG A 316 -16.22 1.26 2.43
N ASP A 317 -17.32 1.23 3.18
CA ASP A 317 -17.38 1.80 4.54
C ASP A 317 -16.99 0.78 5.62
N THR A 318 -16.80 -0.49 5.27
CA THR A 318 -16.36 -1.54 6.21
C THR A 318 -14.95 -1.28 6.73
N ALA A 319 -14.66 -1.71 7.97
CA ALA A 319 -13.34 -1.57 8.58
C ALA A 319 -12.23 -2.19 7.72
N LEU A 320 -12.46 -3.38 7.14
CA LEU A 320 -11.50 -4.01 6.25
C LEU A 320 -11.31 -3.22 4.95
N ALA A 321 -12.37 -2.71 4.32
CA ALA A 321 -12.22 -1.88 3.12
C ALA A 321 -11.44 -0.60 3.41
N GLN A 322 -11.64 0.02 4.58
CA GLN A 322 -10.85 1.16 5.04
C GLN A 322 -9.37 0.78 5.24
N ILE A 323 -9.08 -0.38 5.83
CA ILE A 323 -7.71 -0.89 5.97
C ILE A 323 -7.07 -1.13 4.60
N ILE A 324 -7.77 -1.80 3.68
CA ILE A 324 -7.30 -2.06 2.31
C ILE A 324 -7.01 -0.73 1.61
N ARG A 325 -7.93 0.26 1.71
CA ARG A 325 -7.76 1.58 1.12
C ARG A 325 -6.53 2.29 1.70
N MET A 326 -6.38 2.31 3.02
CA MET A 326 -5.21 2.91 3.69
C MET A 326 -3.90 2.22 3.26
N VAL A 327 -3.91 0.90 3.08
CA VAL A 327 -2.74 0.15 2.61
C VAL A 327 -2.43 0.45 1.15
N ASP A 328 -3.45 0.53 0.29
CA ASP A 328 -3.30 0.85 -1.12
C ASP A 328 -2.81 2.30 -1.33
N GLU A 329 -3.38 3.25 -0.59
CA GLU A 329 -2.92 4.65 -0.53
C GLU A 329 -1.47 4.75 -0.05
N ALA A 330 -1.10 3.97 0.98
CA ALA A 330 0.28 3.92 1.48
C ALA A 330 1.25 3.30 0.46
N GLN A 331 0.84 2.25 -0.27
CA GLN A 331 1.64 1.66 -1.36
C GLN A 331 1.78 2.58 -2.57
N GLY A 332 0.84 3.52 -2.74
CA GLY A 332 0.92 4.60 -3.72
C GLY A 332 2.06 5.59 -3.46
N SER A 333 2.51 5.75 -2.22
CA SER A 333 3.49 6.80 -1.85
C SER A 333 4.92 6.46 -2.31
N LYS A 334 5.56 7.41 -3.01
CA LYS A 334 6.94 7.25 -3.50
C LYS A 334 7.94 7.40 -2.35
N ALA A 335 8.76 6.39 -2.14
CA ALA A 335 9.85 6.46 -1.18
C ALA A 335 10.93 7.48 -1.62
N PRO A 336 11.56 8.21 -0.69
CA PRO A 336 12.59 9.22 -1.00
C PRO A 336 13.73 8.68 -1.89
N ILE A 337 14.18 7.44 -1.69
CA ILE A 337 15.27 6.89 -2.50
C ILE A 337 14.84 6.52 -3.94
N GLN A 338 13.55 6.27 -4.17
CA GLN A 338 13.01 6.10 -5.53
C GLN A 338 13.05 7.42 -6.30
N GLN A 339 12.74 8.54 -5.63
CA GLN A 339 12.86 9.88 -6.22
C GLN A 339 14.32 10.22 -6.56
N LEU A 340 15.27 9.75 -5.75
CA LEU A 340 16.70 9.88 -6.04
C LEU A 340 17.09 9.11 -7.31
N ALA A 341 16.63 7.86 -7.46
CA ALA A 341 16.90 7.06 -8.66
C ALA A 341 16.32 7.71 -9.93
N ASP A 342 15.14 8.34 -9.85
CA ASP A 342 14.53 9.10 -10.94
C ASP A 342 15.33 10.34 -11.30
N LYS A 343 15.79 11.08 -10.28
CA LYS A 343 16.63 12.27 -10.47
C LYS A 343 17.97 11.90 -11.11
N VAL A 344 18.58 10.81 -10.67
CA VAL A 344 19.81 10.27 -11.25
C VAL A 344 19.56 9.91 -12.72
N SER A 345 18.50 9.17 -13.03
CA SER A 345 18.18 8.78 -14.42
C SER A 345 17.95 9.98 -15.33
N GLY A 346 17.23 11.00 -14.86
CA GLY A 346 16.95 12.22 -15.61
C GLY A 346 18.17 13.09 -15.92
N ILE A 347 19.25 12.98 -15.14
CA ILE A 347 20.52 13.69 -15.37
C ILE A 347 21.49 12.80 -16.15
N PHE A 348 21.55 11.51 -15.80
CA PHE A 348 22.48 10.55 -16.33
C PHE A 348 22.26 10.29 -17.83
N VAL A 349 21.02 10.13 -18.28
CA VAL A 349 20.72 9.85 -19.70
C VAL A 349 21.19 10.98 -20.62
N PRO A 350 20.88 12.28 -20.38
CA PRO A 350 21.45 13.38 -21.17
C PRO A 350 22.97 13.41 -21.19
N ILE A 351 23.62 13.18 -20.04
CA ILE A 351 25.09 13.16 -19.96
C ILE A 351 25.66 12.05 -20.86
N VAL A 352 25.09 10.84 -20.80
CA VAL A 352 25.52 9.70 -21.63
C VAL A 352 25.37 10.01 -23.11
N LEU A 353 24.27 10.65 -23.52
CA LEU A 353 24.06 11.06 -24.92
C LEU A 353 25.13 12.07 -25.37
N VAL A 354 25.46 13.05 -24.53
CA VAL A 354 26.53 14.02 -24.83
C VAL A 354 27.89 13.33 -24.91
N VAL A 355 28.22 12.46 -23.96
CA VAL A 355 29.48 11.71 -23.96
C VAL A 355 29.59 10.79 -25.17
N SER A 356 28.50 10.11 -25.55
CA SER A 356 28.45 9.28 -26.76
C SER A 356 28.67 10.13 -28.02
N LEU A 357 28.06 11.31 -28.11
CA LEU A 357 28.25 12.23 -29.23
C LEU A 357 29.69 12.76 -29.31
N VAL A 358 30.27 13.15 -28.18
CA VAL A 358 31.68 13.60 -28.11
C VAL A 358 32.62 12.46 -28.50
N THR A 359 32.34 11.24 -28.04
CA THR A 359 33.09 10.03 -28.40
C THR A 359 33.01 9.78 -29.91
N PHE A 360 31.81 9.88 -30.49
CA PHE A 360 31.62 9.76 -31.93
C PHE A 360 32.44 10.80 -32.69
N ILE A 361 32.32 12.08 -32.34
CA ILE A 361 33.04 13.16 -33.02
C ILE A 361 34.56 12.98 -32.92
N GLY A 362 35.08 12.70 -31.73
CA GLY A 362 36.52 12.52 -31.51
C GLY A 362 37.10 11.36 -32.33
N TRP A 363 36.44 10.20 -32.29
CA TRP A 363 36.89 9.04 -33.06
C TRP A 363 36.63 9.18 -34.56
N TYR A 364 35.65 9.97 -34.97
CA TYR A 364 35.38 10.22 -36.39
C TYR A 364 36.59 10.90 -37.04
N PHE A 365 37.15 11.91 -36.37
CA PHE A 365 38.35 12.60 -36.86
C PHE A 365 39.65 11.78 -36.67
N ALA A 366 39.71 10.91 -35.67
CA ALA A 366 40.93 10.15 -35.37
C ALA A 366 41.07 8.83 -36.16
N ALA A 367 39.98 8.08 -36.33
CA ALA A 367 40.00 6.71 -36.87
C ALA A 367 38.87 6.40 -37.87
N GLY A 368 38.07 7.40 -38.22
CA GLY A 368 36.99 7.28 -39.20
C GLY A 368 35.64 6.81 -38.63
N PHE A 369 34.63 6.81 -39.50
CA PHE A 369 33.22 6.62 -39.15
C PHE A 369 32.93 5.28 -38.44
N THR A 370 33.50 4.18 -38.91
CA THR A 370 33.22 2.84 -38.36
C THR A 370 33.67 2.74 -36.89
N HIS A 371 34.90 3.15 -36.59
CA HIS A 371 35.42 3.16 -35.21
C HIS A 371 34.63 4.13 -34.32
N ALA A 372 34.28 5.30 -34.86
CA ALA A 372 33.47 6.28 -34.15
C ALA A 372 32.11 5.74 -33.73
N LEU A 373 31.40 5.09 -34.66
CA LEU A 373 30.08 4.55 -34.41
C LEU A 373 30.12 3.41 -33.39
N ILE A 374 31.07 2.48 -33.53
CA ILE A 374 31.22 1.35 -32.59
C ILE A 374 31.46 1.87 -31.17
N ASN A 375 32.38 2.83 -31.00
CA ASN A 375 32.70 3.39 -29.69
C ASN A 375 31.53 4.18 -29.10
N ALA A 376 30.81 4.95 -29.92
CA ALA A 376 29.64 5.70 -29.49
C ALA A 376 28.48 4.77 -29.06
N VAL A 377 28.23 3.71 -29.82
CA VAL A 377 27.25 2.67 -29.48
C VAL A 377 27.67 1.92 -28.22
N ALA A 378 28.95 1.57 -28.07
CA ALA A 378 29.47 0.94 -26.87
C ALA A 378 29.19 1.80 -25.62
N VAL A 379 29.44 3.12 -25.68
CA VAL A 379 29.10 4.04 -24.58
C VAL A 379 27.61 4.00 -24.24
N LEU A 380 26.73 4.04 -25.24
CA LEU A 380 25.27 4.02 -25.03
C LEU A 380 24.79 2.73 -24.37
N VAL A 381 25.35 1.60 -24.80
CA VAL A 381 24.97 0.27 -24.34
C VAL A 381 25.48 0.02 -22.92
N ILE A 382 26.76 0.29 -22.65
CA ILE A 382 27.37 0.07 -21.34
C ILE A 382 26.75 0.95 -20.26
N ALA A 383 26.25 2.13 -20.66
CA ALA A 383 25.62 3.05 -19.75
C ALA A 383 24.20 2.64 -19.32
N CYS A 384 23.56 1.59 -19.86
CA CYS A 384 22.20 1.22 -19.42
C CYS A 384 22.15 0.96 -17.90
N PRO A 385 21.44 1.78 -17.11
CA PRO A 385 21.37 1.60 -15.66
C PRO A 385 20.25 0.60 -15.33
N CYS A 386 20.30 -0.58 -15.96
CA CYS A 386 19.17 -1.51 -15.96
C CYS A 386 18.84 -2.04 -14.54
N SER A 387 19.82 -2.06 -13.62
CA SER A 387 19.67 -2.46 -12.21
C SER A 387 19.20 -1.33 -11.28
N LEU A 388 19.43 -0.06 -11.64
CA LEU A 388 19.20 1.08 -10.75
C LEU A 388 17.71 1.30 -10.48
N GLY A 389 16.87 1.16 -11.50
CA GLY A 389 15.41 1.34 -11.38
C GLY A 389 14.70 0.26 -10.55
N LEU A 390 15.40 -0.83 -10.18
CA LEU A 390 14.82 -2.01 -9.56
C LEU A 390 15.33 -2.33 -8.17
N ALA A 391 16.57 -1.97 -7.88
CA ALA A 391 17.17 -2.24 -6.59
C ALA A 391 16.28 -1.73 -5.44
N THR A 392 15.82 -0.48 -5.55
CA THR A 392 15.00 0.19 -4.55
C THR A 392 13.60 -0.42 -4.41
N PRO A 393 12.75 -0.51 -5.46
CA PRO A 393 11.43 -1.11 -5.31
C PRO A 393 11.50 -2.55 -4.79
N THR A 394 12.47 -3.35 -5.24
CA THR A 394 12.62 -4.75 -4.79
C THR A 394 12.99 -4.81 -3.31
N ALA A 395 13.94 -3.99 -2.85
CA ALA A 395 14.37 -3.96 -1.45
C ALA A 395 13.24 -3.52 -0.51
N ILE A 396 12.53 -2.43 -0.85
CA ILE A 396 11.38 -1.94 -0.07
C ILE A 396 10.32 -3.04 0.04
N MET A 397 9.98 -3.63 -1.09
CA MET A 397 8.90 -4.57 -1.22
C MET A 397 9.16 -5.91 -0.50
N VAL A 398 10.41 -6.41 -0.54
CA VAL A 398 10.85 -7.56 0.27
C VAL A 398 10.88 -7.18 1.75
N GLY A 399 11.39 -6.00 2.10
CA GLY A 399 11.44 -5.51 3.48
C GLY A 399 10.06 -5.36 4.12
N THR A 400 9.10 -4.77 3.41
CA THR A 400 7.70 -4.64 3.85
C THR A 400 7.03 -6.01 3.97
N GLY A 401 7.29 -6.93 3.03
CA GLY A 401 6.77 -8.29 3.11
C GLY A 401 7.31 -9.03 4.33
N LYS A 402 8.60 -8.87 4.62
CA LYS A 402 9.22 -9.48 5.80
C LYS A 402 8.72 -8.87 7.10
N GLY A 403 8.47 -7.57 7.12
CA GLY A 403 7.81 -6.89 8.26
C GLY A 403 6.44 -7.50 8.55
N ALA A 404 5.61 -7.68 7.52
CA ALA A 404 4.28 -8.24 7.67
C ALA A 404 4.29 -9.69 8.20
N GLU A 405 5.24 -10.52 7.77
CA GLU A 405 5.45 -11.87 8.33
C GLU A 405 5.74 -11.87 9.84
N ASN A 406 6.20 -10.73 10.39
CA ASN A 406 6.53 -10.55 11.80
C ASN A 406 5.54 -9.61 12.52
N GLY A 407 4.35 -9.38 11.95
CA GLY A 407 3.33 -8.51 12.55
C GLY A 407 3.63 -7.01 12.49
N ILE A 408 4.64 -6.59 11.72
CA ILE A 408 5.00 -5.17 11.53
C ILE A 408 4.44 -4.69 10.19
N LEU A 409 3.37 -3.91 10.24
CA LEU A 409 2.74 -3.34 9.06
C LEU A 409 3.40 -2.00 8.70
N ILE A 410 4.22 -2.01 7.64
CA ILE A 410 4.97 -0.84 7.19
C ILE A 410 4.21 -0.13 6.08
N LYS A 411 3.78 1.11 6.35
CA LYS A 411 3.01 1.94 5.41
C LYS A 411 3.93 2.60 4.37
N GLY A 412 4.28 1.85 3.33
CA GLY A 412 5.07 2.35 2.20
C GLY A 412 6.58 2.31 2.42
N GLY A 413 7.35 2.59 1.35
CA GLY A 413 8.81 2.53 1.41
C GLY A 413 9.46 3.69 2.19
N GLU A 414 8.79 4.84 2.26
CA GLU A 414 9.27 5.98 3.05
C GLU A 414 9.36 5.62 4.54
N ALA A 415 8.33 4.99 5.10
CA ALA A 415 8.34 4.58 6.50
C ALA A 415 9.49 3.60 6.81
N LEU A 416 9.80 2.68 5.88
CA LEU A 416 10.93 1.75 6.01
C LEU A 416 12.27 2.48 6.00
N GLU A 417 12.44 3.45 5.10
CA GLU A 417 13.66 4.26 5.00
C GLU A 417 13.85 5.19 6.21
N GLN A 418 12.77 5.82 6.67
CA GLN A 418 12.80 6.69 7.84
C GLN A 418 13.05 5.90 9.12
N ALA A 419 12.49 4.69 9.24
CA ALA A 419 12.73 3.81 10.39
C ALA A 419 14.22 3.55 10.63
N HIS A 420 15.02 3.40 9.56
CA HIS A 420 16.48 3.25 9.67
C HIS A 420 17.18 4.49 10.25
N ARG A 421 16.58 5.68 10.09
CA ARG A 421 17.15 6.96 10.57
C ARG A 421 16.66 7.34 11.97
N LEU A 422 15.76 6.55 12.57
CA LEU A 422 15.25 6.85 13.91
C LEU A 422 16.38 6.72 14.94
N THR A 423 16.55 7.76 15.76
CA THR A 423 17.50 7.78 16.89
C THR A 423 16.80 7.77 18.24
N ALA A 424 15.49 8.06 18.26
CA ALA A 424 14.68 8.09 19.47
C ALA A 424 13.30 7.50 19.15
N VAL A 425 12.77 6.72 20.09
CA VAL A 425 11.41 6.19 20.06
C VAL A 425 10.68 6.76 21.26
N ILE A 426 9.66 7.59 21.01
CA ILE A 426 8.78 8.13 22.05
C ILE A 426 7.53 7.26 22.02
N LEU A 427 7.28 6.55 23.11
CA LEU A 427 6.14 5.66 23.24
C LEU A 427 5.05 6.38 24.02
N ASP A 428 3.83 6.36 23.48
CA ASP A 428 2.68 6.71 24.30
C ASP A 428 2.52 5.67 25.41
N LYS A 429 2.00 6.06 26.57
CA LYS A 429 1.82 5.11 27.67
C LYS A 429 0.59 4.25 27.41
N THR A 430 -0.55 4.91 27.19
CA THR A 430 -1.86 4.27 27.19
C THR A 430 -2.08 3.52 25.87
N GLY A 431 -2.30 2.21 25.92
CA GLY A 431 -2.57 1.40 24.73
C GLY A 431 -1.35 1.09 23.85
N THR A 432 -0.16 1.58 24.22
CA THR A 432 1.12 1.18 23.59
C THR A 432 2.00 0.41 24.58
N ILE A 433 2.23 0.96 25.77
CA ILE A 433 2.94 0.25 26.86
C ILE A 433 1.95 -0.50 27.75
N THR A 434 0.76 0.06 27.96
CA THR A 434 -0.29 -0.55 28.79
C THR A 434 -1.37 -1.23 27.96
N SER A 435 -2.12 -2.15 28.56
CA SER A 435 -3.25 -2.87 27.96
C SER A 435 -4.43 -1.99 27.54
N GLY A 436 -4.42 -0.69 27.89
CA GLY A 436 -5.49 0.26 27.55
C GLY A 436 -6.83 -0.01 28.24
N ARG A 437 -6.91 -1.04 29.10
CA ARG A 437 -8.09 -1.38 29.91
C ARG A 437 -7.75 -1.18 31.39
N PRO A 438 -8.43 -0.26 32.08
CA PRO A 438 -8.25 -0.12 33.52
C PRO A 438 -8.76 -1.37 34.23
N GLU A 439 -8.00 -1.84 35.20
CA GLU A 439 -8.36 -2.95 36.09
C GLU A 439 -8.14 -2.51 37.54
N VAL A 440 -8.99 -2.98 38.44
CA VAL A 440 -8.79 -2.78 39.88
C VAL A 440 -7.66 -3.69 40.34
N THR A 441 -6.55 -3.08 40.78
CA THR A 441 -5.40 -3.82 41.34
C THR A 441 -5.50 -3.97 42.85
N ASP A 442 -5.95 -2.90 43.53
CA ASP A 442 -5.94 -2.80 44.98
C ASP A 442 -7.23 -2.16 45.49
N VAL A 443 -7.73 -2.66 46.62
CA VAL A 443 -8.83 -2.08 47.38
C VAL A 443 -8.34 -1.92 48.80
N ALA A 444 -8.33 -0.70 49.35
CA ALA A 444 -7.83 -0.43 50.69
C ALA A 444 -8.90 0.30 51.52
N ALA A 445 -9.42 -0.37 52.54
CA ALA A 445 -10.30 0.26 53.52
C ALA A 445 -9.49 0.89 54.66
N LEU A 446 -9.73 2.17 54.95
CA LEU A 446 -8.96 2.93 55.95
C LEU A 446 -9.54 2.84 57.38
N SER A 447 -10.76 2.33 57.51
CA SER A 447 -11.50 2.24 58.77
C SER A 447 -11.72 0.77 59.13
N ASP A 448 -11.49 0.42 60.40
CA ASP A 448 -11.78 -0.93 60.92
C ASP A 448 -13.28 -1.30 60.88
N ARG A 449 -14.15 -0.33 60.54
CA ARG A 449 -15.60 -0.50 60.46
C ARG A 449 -16.10 -0.91 59.08
N VAL A 450 -15.28 -0.78 58.03
CA VAL A 450 -15.68 -1.08 56.64
C VAL A 450 -14.69 -2.08 56.06
N TRP A 451 -15.21 -3.18 55.52
CA TRP A 451 -14.36 -4.20 54.90
C TRP A 451 -14.14 -3.84 53.42
N GLU A 452 -13.01 -4.25 52.85
CA GLU A 452 -12.68 -3.98 51.44
C GLU A 452 -13.78 -4.46 50.48
N ARG A 453 -14.42 -5.60 50.80
CA ARG A 453 -15.55 -6.13 50.01
C ARG A 453 -16.77 -5.22 50.04
N ASP A 454 -17.09 -4.63 51.20
CA ASP A 454 -18.22 -3.72 51.36
C ASP A 454 -17.94 -2.38 50.67
N LEU A 455 -16.70 -1.89 50.78
CA LEU A 455 -16.24 -0.70 50.06
C LEU A 455 -16.34 -0.88 48.54
N LEU A 456 -15.88 -2.01 48.02
CA LEU A 456 -15.97 -2.35 46.61
C LEU A 456 -17.42 -2.50 46.14
N ALA A 457 -18.29 -3.12 46.95
CA ALA A 457 -19.71 -3.24 46.63
C ALA A 457 -20.41 -1.87 46.56
N LEU A 458 -20.15 -0.98 47.52
CA LEU A 458 -20.67 0.39 47.51
C LEU A 458 -20.15 1.18 46.30
N ALA A 459 -18.85 1.07 46.00
CA ALA A 459 -18.24 1.76 44.86
C ALA A 459 -18.85 1.30 43.53
N ALA A 460 -18.95 -0.01 43.32
CA ALA A 460 -19.57 -0.60 42.13
C ALA A 460 -21.07 -0.29 42.03
N SER A 461 -21.78 -0.14 43.13
CA SER A 461 -23.19 0.25 43.14
C SER A 461 -23.42 1.66 42.58
N VAL A 462 -22.55 2.61 42.91
CA VAL A 462 -22.61 3.98 42.37
C VAL A 462 -22.16 4.02 40.91
N GLU A 463 -21.10 3.28 40.57
CA GLU A 463 -20.52 3.25 39.22
C GLU A 463 -21.30 2.36 38.23
N ARG A 464 -22.34 1.65 38.68
CA ARG A 464 -23.13 0.74 37.84
C ARG A 464 -23.74 1.40 36.61
N GLU A 465 -24.11 2.68 36.72
CA GLU A 465 -24.70 3.49 35.65
C GLU A 465 -23.68 4.43 35.00
N SER A 466 -22.39 4.32 35.37
CA SER A 466 -21.31 5.15 34.86
C SER A 466 -20.78 4.60 33.53
N GLU A 467 -20.70 5.47 32.52
CA GLU A 467 -20.06 5.15 31.25
C GLU A 467 -18.53 5.33 31.29
N HIS A 468 -17.97 5.71 32.46
CA HIS A 468 -16.55 5.96 32.59
C HIS A 468 -15.74 4.66 32.66
N PRO A 469 -14.60 4.53 31.94
CA PRO A 469 -13.80 3.29 31.93
C PRO A 469 -13.37 2.79 33.32
N LEU A 470 -13.07 3.69 34.26
CA LEU A 470 -12.75 3.32 35.64
C LEU A 470 -13.95 2.75 36.40
N GLY A 471 -15.15 3.30 36.18
CA GLY A 471 -16.39 2.80 36.78
C GLY A 471 -16.70 1.39 36.29
N ALA A 472 -16.58 1.17 34.98
CA ALA A 472 -16.72 -0.16 34.38
C ALA A 472 -15.72 -1.17 34.97
N ALA A 473 -14.47 -0.78 35.21
CA ALA A 473 -13.47 -1.63 35.85
C ALA A 473 -13.86 -2.03 37.28
N ILE A 474 -14.37 -1.09 38.08
CA ILE A 474 -14.83 -1.33 39.45
C ILE A 474 -16.03 -2.28 39.47
N VAL A 475 -17.02 -2.03 38.61
CA VAL A 475 -18.22 -2.87 38.49
C VAL A 475 -17.87 -4.28 38.05
N SER A 476 -17.00 -4.41 37.03
CA SER A 476 -16.56 -5.71 36.53
C SER A 476 -15.80 -6.50 37.61
N HIS A 477 -14.90 -5.85 38.35
CA HIS A 477 -14.16 -6.49 39.44
C HIS A 477 -15.09 -6.95 40.57
N ALA A 478 -16.07 -6.14 40.96
CA ALA A 478 -17.06 -6.51 41.98
C ALA A 478 -17.96 -7.68 41.55
N GLN A 479 -18.39 -7.70 40.28
CA GLN A 479 -19.16 -8.80 39.71
C GLN A 479 -18.35 -10.10 39.63
N ALA A 480 -17.07 -10.02 39.26
CA ALA A 480 -16.17 -11.18 39.24
C ALA A 480 -15.98 -11.79 40.64
N GLN A 481 -16.03 -11.00 41.70
CA GLN A 481 -16.02 -11.46 43.09
C GLN A 481 -17.39 -11.95 43.61
N GLY A 482 -18.43 -11.93 42.77
CA GLY A 482 -19.79 -12.35 43.12
C GLY A 482 -20.46 -11.45 44.16
N LEU A 483 -20.09 -10.17 44.23
CA LEU A 483 -20.66 -9.24 45.20
C LEU A 483 -22.08 -8.82 44.80
N ILE A 484 -22.94 -8.70 45.81
CA ILE A 484 -24.30 -8.17 45.63
C ILE A 484 -24.19 -6.64 45.64
N LEU A 485 -24.63 -6.01 44.55
CA LEU A 485 -24.58 -4.56 44.38
C LEU A 485 -25.92 -3.93 44.80
N PRO A 486 -26.00 -3.25 45.97
CA PRO A 486 -27.20 -2.51 46.37
C PRO A 486 -27.55 -1.41 45.37
N LYS A 487 -28.83 -1.02 45.32
CA LYS A 487 -29.31 -0.03 44.35
C LYS A 487 -28.94 1.40 44.78
N ALA A 488 -28.22 2.11 43.91
CA ALA A 488 -27.96 3.54 44.06
C ALA A 488 -29.20 4.38 43.71
N LYS A 489 -29.36 5.52 44.39
CA LYS A 489 -30.38 6.54 44.13
C LYS A 489 -29.70 7.90 43.96
N ASP A 490 -30.30 8.77 43.16
CA ASP A 490 -29.85 10.15 42.93
C ASP A 490 -28.40 10.27 42.44
N THR A 491 -27.97 9.32 41.59
CA THR A 491 -26.62 9.32 41.02
C THR A 491 -26.37 10.57 40.19
N THR A 492 -25.32 11.32 40.55
CA THR A 492 -24.91 12.55 39.86
C THR A 492 -23.45 12.45 39.49
N ALA A 493 -23.13 12.50 38.20
CA ALA A 493 -21.76 12.62 37.71
C ALA A 493 -21.33 14.08 37.63
N ILE A 494 -20.13 14.38 38.10
CA ILE A 494 -19.54 15.71 38.12
C ILE A 494 -18.26 15.65 37.25
N PRO A 495 -18.31 16.19 36.01
CA PRO A 495 -17.20 16.09 35.06
C PRO A 495 -15.88 16.62 35.63
N GLY A 496 -14.80 15.85 35.48
CA GLY A 496 -13.47 16.18 35.98
C GLY A 496 -13.25 15.93 37.48
N TYR A 497 -14.28 15.49 38.21
CA TYR A 497 -14.23 15.26 39.65
C TYR A 497 -14.55 13.81 40.03
N GLY A 498 -15.75 13.34 39.70
CA GLY A 498 -16.22 12.03 40.17
C GLY A 498 -17.74 11.86 40.11
N VAL A 499 -18.26 10.94 40.91
CA VAL A 499 -19.67 10.54 40.98
C VAL A 499 -20.13 10.53 42.43
N ARG A 500 -21.38 10.92 42.68
CA ARG A 500 -22.03 10.81 43.99
C ARG A 500 -23.38 10.14 43.87
N ALA A 501 -23.75 9.33 44.85
CA ALA A 501 -25.10 8.77 44.95
C ALA A 501 -25.44 8.36 46.39
N MET A 502 -26.72 8.10 46.63
CA MET A 502 -27.22 7.51 47.88
C MET A 502 -27.36 6.00 47.74
N VAL A 503 -26.65 5.23 48.56
CA VAL A 503 -26.70 3.75 48.58
C VAL A 503 -27.06 3.30 49.99
N GLU A 504 -28.15 2.55 50.16
CA GLU A 504 -28.65 2.08 51.48
C GLU A 504 -28.81 3.18 52.55
N GLY A 505 -29.08 4.42 52.13
CA GLY A 505 -29.20 5.57 53.04
C GLY A 505 -27.88 6.24 53.41
N MET A 506 -26.76 5.78 52.86
CA MET A 506 -25.44 6.42 52.97
C MET A 506 -25.13 7.25 51.73
N LEU A 507 -24.54 8.44 51.92
CA LEU A 507 -24.00 9.24 50.83
C LEU A 507 -22.61 8.69 50.45
N VAL A 508 -22.49 8.20 49.23
CA VAL A 508 -21.25 7.65 48.69
C VAL A 508 -20.68 8.61 47.65
N LEU A 509 -19.41 8.98 47.83
CA LEU A 509 -18.65 9.88 46.96
C LEU A 509 -17.46 9.11 46.37
N ILE A 510 -17.30 9.13 45.05
CA ILE A 510 -16.21 8.45 44.34
C ILE A 510 -15.56 9.47 43.42
N GLY A 511 -14.27 9.71 43.55
CA GLY A 511 -13.57 10.68 42.70
C GLY A 511 -12.19 11.04 43.20
N ASN A 512 -11.60 12.07 42.60
CA ASN A 512 -10.27 12.55 42.93
C ASN A 512 -10.24 13.43 44.20
N ARG A 513 -9.05 13.81 44.66
CA ARG A 513 -8.86 14.67 45.86
C ARG A 513 -9.64 15.99 45.76
N ALA A 514 -9.62 16.64 44.60
CA ALA A 514 -10.33 17.91 44.40
C ALA A 514 -11.85 17.75 44.59
N PHE A 515 -12.39 16.56 44.32
CA PHE A 515 -13.80 16.26 44.56
C PHE A 515 -14.10 16.13 46.06
N MET A 516 -13.23 15.45 46.79
CA MET A 516 -13.38 15.26 48.24
C MET A 516 -13.33 16.60 48.98
N GLU A 517 -12.38 17.48 48.62
CA GLU A 517 -12.28 18.83 49.19
C GLU A 517 -13.54 19.67 48.91
N ARG A 518 -14.07 19.59 47.68
CA ARG A 518 -15.28 20.31 47.26
C ARG A 518 -16.51 19.91 48.06
N GLU A 519 -16.67 18.63 48.37
CA GLU A 519 -17.80 18.12 49.17
C GLU A 519 -17.51 18.17 50.69
N GLY A 520 -16.37 18.75 51.10
CA GLY A 520 -16.03 18.97 52.51
C GLY A 520 -15.53 17.72 53.25
N VAL A 521 -15.05 16.70 52.52
CA VAL A 521 -14.45 15.49 53.11
C VAL A 521 -13.00 15.76 53.47
N VAL A 522 -12.66 15.64 54.76
CA VAL A 522 -11.28 15.76 55.25
C VAL A 522 -10.57 14.42 55.06
N LEU A 523 -9.54 14.40 54.23
CA LEU A 523 -8.66 13.24 54.05
C LEU A 523 -7.61 13.22 55.17
N GLU A 524 -7.57 12.16 55.96
CA GLU A 524 -6.57 11.98 57.03
C GLU A 524 -5.20 11.59 56.46
N ASP A 525 -4.09 11.88 57.17
CA ASP A 525 -2.72 11.49 56.78
C ASP A 525 -2.53 9.99 56.50
N LYS A 526 -3.40 9.12 57.02
CA LYS A 526 -3.41 7.68 56.74
C LYS A 526 -3.87 7.39 55.31
N ALA A 527 -4.82 8.16 54.78
CA ALA A 527 -5.31 8.04 53.42
C ALA A 527 -4.20 8.36 52.41
N ASP A 528 -3.48 9.46 52.64
CA ASP A 528 -2.37 9.89 51.78
C ASP A 528 -1.22 8.87 51.80
N ARG A 529 -0.83 8.39 52.99
CA ARG A 529 0.22 7.37 53.12
C ARG A 529 -0.15 6.05 52.45
N GLN A 530 -1.42 5.67 52.48
CA GLN A 530 -1.88 4.45 51.81
C GLN A 530 -1.93 4.66 50.29
N ALA A 531 -2.34 5.84 49.82
CA ALA A 531 -2.35 6.18 48.39
C ALA A 531 -0.94 6.26 47.79
N ASP A 532 0.06 6.75 48.53
CA ASP A 532 1.46 6.80 48.05
C ASP A 532 2.14 5.42 48.03
N ARG A 533 1.59 4.44 48.76
CA ARG A 533 2.11 3.07 48.86
C ARG A 533 1.63 2.17 47.72
N LEU A 534 0.43 2.44 47.22
CA LEU A 534 -0.21 1.77 46.09
C LEU A 534 0.26 2.40 44.78
#